data_AF-A0A955YRJ0-F1
#
_entry.id   AF-A0A955YRJ0-F1
#
_cell.length_a   1.000
_cell.length_b   1.000
_cell.length_c   1.000
_cell.angle_alpha   90.00
_cell.angle_beta   90.00
_cell.angle_gamma   90.00
#
_symmetry.space_group_name_H-M   'P 1'
#
loop_
_entity.id
_entity.type
_entity.pdbx_description
1 polymer ?
#
loop_
_entity_poly.entity_id
_entity_poly.type
_entity_poly.pdbx_seq_one_letter_code
_entity_poly.pdbx_strand_id
1 'polypeptide(L)'
;MRGHPQPILFGLLLVACAAGQGATLSPIPAQTIAVNETLTLAVRAQGADTGYSFRYEGPNLPSLGSTASLSEGEAGAEFRWTPLANHVGKHEFTFLHVADGS
;
A
#
# COMPACT_ATOMS: atom_id res chain seq x y z
N MET A 1 4.36 50.63 43.45
CA MET A 1 4.00 49.23 43.77
C MET A 1 2.56 48.98 43.35
N ARG A 2 2.35 48.38 42.17
CA ARG A 2 1.11 47.71 41.75
C ARG A 2 1.54 46.65 40.72
N GLY A 3 1.54 45.40 41.15
CA GLY A 3 1.74 44.25 40.29
C GLY A 3 0.38 43.74 39.81
N HIS A 4 0.26 43.48 38.50
CA HIS A 4 -0.70 42.56 37.88
C HIS A 4 -0.36 42.42 36.39
N PRO A 5 -0.75 41.33 35.71
CA PRO A 5 0.10 40.20 35.40
C PRO A 5 0.34 40.05 33.88
N GLN A 6 1.34 39.25 33.51
CA GLN A 6 1.65 38.96 32.12
C GLN A 6 0.51 38.18 31.45
N PRO A 7 0.06 38.56 30.24
CA PRO A 7 -0.85 37.73 29.47
C PRO A 7 -0.08 36.47 29.01
N ILE A 8 -0.49 35.33 29.55
CA ILE A 8 0.02 34.01 29.20
C ILE A 8 -0.26 33.80 27.71
N LEU A 9 0.82 33.67 26.93
CA LEU A 9 0.80 33.29 25.53
C LEU A 9 0.19 31.88 25.44
N PHE A 10 -1.10 31.79 25.11
CA PHE A 10 -1.77 30.52 24.86
C PHE A 10 -1.35 30.04 23.48
N GLY A 11 -0.16 29.45 23.40
CA GLY A 11 0.30 28.71 22.24
C GLY A 11 -0.63 27.52 22.04
N LEU A 12 -1.64 27.70 21.20
CA LEU A 12 -2.47 26.61 20.71
C LEU A 12 -1.60 25.77 19.76
N LEU A 13 -0.77 24.90 20.32
CA LEU A 13 -0.22 23.75 19.62
C LEU A 13 -1.41 22.82 19.36
N LEU A 14 -2.13 23.06 18.26
CA LEU A 14 -2.94 22.05 17.62
C LEU A 14 -1.97 21.01 17.07
N VAL A 15 -1.49 20.10 17.94
CA VAL A 15 -0.96 18.83 17.47
C VAL A 15 -2.15 18.10 16.88
N ALA A 16 -2.28 18.17 15.56
CA ALA A 16 -3.10 17.26 14.80
C ALA A 16 -2.57 15.85 15.07
N CYS A 17 -3.15 15.16 16.04
CA CYS A 17 -2.90 13.74 16.22
C CYS A 17 -3.69 13.00 15.15
N ALA A 18 -3.25 13.08 13.90
CA ALA A 18 -3.60 12.07 12.91
C ALA A 18 -2.74 10.85 13.21
N ALA A 19 -2.94 10.22 14.36
CA ALA A 19 -2.61 8.82 14.52
C ALA A 19 -3.63 8.04 13.68
N GLY A 20 -3.52 8.17 12.35
CA GLY A 20 -4.23 7.30 11.43
C GLY A 20 -3.90 5.88 11.88
N GLN A 21 -4.93 5.08 12.15
CA GLN A 21 -4.70 3.65 12.30
C GLN A 21 -3.92 3.23 11.06
N GLY A 22 -2.66 2.84 11.23
CA GLY A 22 -1.78 2.54 10.11
C GLY A 22 -2.51 1.55 9.21
N ALA A 23 -2.75 1.95 7.96
CA ALA A 23 -3.39 1.10 6.99
C ALA A 23 -2.66 -0.25 6.97
N THR A 24 -3.40 -1.35 7.10
CA THR A 24 -2.81 -2.69 7.16
C THR A 24 -3.26 -3.47 5.95
N LEU A 25 -2.33 -4.03 5.18
CA LEU A 25 -2.68 -4.87 4.05
C LEU A 25 -3.38 -6.14 4.54
N SER A 26 -4.48 -6.49 3.87
CA SER A 26 -5.17 -7.75 4.12
C SER A 26 -4.25 -8.92 3.76
N PRO A 27 -4.26 -10.03 4.54
CA PRO A 27 -3.45 -11.20 4.21
C PRO A 27 -3.79 -11.72 2.81
N ILE A 28 -2.78 -11.91 1.97
CA ILE A 28 -2.91 -12.52 0.65
C ILE A 28 -2.35 -13.94 0.75
N PRO A 29 -3.17 -14.99 0.62
CA PRO A 29 -2.69 -16.36 0.70
C PRO A 29 -1.83 -16.70 -0.53
N ALA A 30 -0.88 -17.61 -0.34
CA ALA A 30 -0.06 -18.14 -1.43
C ALA A 30 -0.95 -18.73 -2.55
N GLN A 31 -0.54 -18.50 -3.78
CA GLN A 31 -1.27 -18.92 -4.98
C GLN A 31 -0.44 -19.89 -5.80
N THR A 32 -1.13 -20.81 -6.48
CA THR A 32 -0.56 -21.68 -7.51
C THR A 32 -1.38 -21.47 -8.77
N ILE A 33 -0.70 -21.13 -9.87
CA ILE A 33 -1.31 -20.87 -11.17
C ILE A 33 -0.50 -21.59 -12.26
N ALA A 34 -1.16 -22.04 -13.33
CA ALA A 34 -0.44 -22.62 -14.46
C ALA A 34 0.23 -21.54 -15.31
N VAL A 35 1.27 -21.92 -16.04
CA VAL A 35 1.88 -21.04 -17.05
C VAL A 35 0.84 -20.61 -18.09
N ASN A 36 0.93 -19.37 -18.54
CA ASN A 36 0.00 -18.70 -19.47
C ASN A 36 -1.43 -18.50 -18.95
N GLU A 37 -1.76 -18.95 -17.73
CA GLU A 37 -3.00 -18.55 -17.07
C GLU A 37 -2.80 -17.24 -16.31
N THR A 38 -3.85 -16.44 -16.17
CA THR A 38 -3.75 -15.14 -15.50
C THR A 38 -4.19 -15.26 -14.05
N LEU A 39 -3.25 -15.05 -13.14
CA LEU A 39 -3.54 -14.82 -11.74
C LEU A 39 -4.10 -13.39 -11.57
N THR A 40 -5.19 -13.26 -10.81
CA THR A 40 -5.76 -11.96 -10.41
C THR A 40 -5.89 -11.92 -8.89
N LEU A 41 -5.33 -10.89 -8.26
CA LEU A 41 -5.32 -10.72 -6.81
C LEU A 41 -5.83 -9.33 -6.42
N ALA A 42 -6.75 -9.27 -5.48
CA ALA A 42 -7.20 -8.03 -4.87
C ALA A 42 -6.27 -7.65 -3.70
N VAL A 43 -5.59 -6.52 -3.82
CA VAL A 43 -4.73 -5.93 -2.79
C VAL A 43 -5.55 -4.87 -2.07
N ARG A 44 -5.92 -5.12 -0.81
CA ARG A 44 -6.75 -4.22 -0.02
C ARG A 44 -6.08 -3.83 1.28
N ALA A 45 -6.13 -2.54 1.62
CA ALA A 45 -5.73 -2.03 2.91
C ALA A 45 -6.97 -1.87 3.81
N GLN A 46 -6.88 -2.32 5.06
CA GLN A 46 -7.90 -2.12 6.10
C GLN A 46 -7.53 -0.92 6.97
N GLY A 47 -8.52 -0.15 7.41
CA GLY A 47 -8.31 1.02 8.26
C GLY A 47 -7.67 2.22 7.54
N ALA A 48 -7.55 2.13 6.21
CA ALA A 48 -7.08 3.21 5.36
C ALA A 48 -8.23 4.21 5.11
N ASP A 49 -7.95 5.50 5.27
CA ASP A 49 -8.79 6.56 4.68
C ASP A 49 -8.72 6.49 3.13
N THR A 50 -9.40 7.39 2.42
CA THR A 50 -9.18 7.56 0.97
C THR A 50 -7.84 8.26 0.71
N GLY A 51 -7.13 7.95 -0.38
CA GLY A 51 -5.88 8.65 -0.77
C GLY A 51 -4.60 7.86 -0.54
N TYR A 52 -4.57 6.61 -0.98
CA TYR A 52 -3.39 5.75 -0.92
C TYR A 52 -3.00 5.32 -2.32
N SER A 53 -1.70 5.24 -2.55
CA SER A 53 -1.10 4.60 -3.72
C SER A 53 -0.62 3.19 -3.37
N PHE A 54 -0.69 2.28 -4.33
CA PHE A 54 -0.25 0.90 -4.21
C PHE A 54 0.89 0.63 -5.17
N ARG A 55 1.89 -0.10 -4.69
CA ARG A 55 3.00 -0.58 -5.51
C ARG A 55 3.32 -2.02 -5.16
N TYR A 56 3.97 -2.70 -6.09
CA TYR A 56 4.49 -4.03 -5.86
C TYR A 56 5.98 -4.10 -6.23
N GLU A 57 6.70 -4.95 -5.52
CA GLU A 57 8.04 -5.37 -5.86
C GLU A 57 7.97 -6.87 -6.18
N GLY A 58 8.50 -7.25 -7.34
CA GLY A 58 8.48 -8.63 -7.81
C GLY A 58 9.88 -9.23 -7.89
N PRO A 59 9.97 -10.54 -8.14
CA PRO A 59 11.26 -11.21 -8.33
C PRO A 59 11.99 -10.69 -9.58
N ASN A 60 13.31 -10.90 -9.66
CA ASN A 60 14.05 -10.61 -10.87
C ASN A 60 13.80 -11.69 -11.93
N LEU A 61 12.71 -11.55 -12.69
CA LEU A 61 12.32 -12.47 -13.77
C LEU A 61 12.36 -11.77 -15.14
N PRO A 62 12.81 -12.45 -16.20
CA PRO A 62 12.74 -11.91 -17.55
C PRO A 62 11.31 -11.56 -17.94
N SER A 63 11.11 -10.40 -18.55
CA SER A 63 9.80 -9.93 -19.02
C SER A 63 8.74 -9.70 -17.94
N LEU A 64 9.11 -9.68 -16.64
CA LEU A 64 8.14 -9.50 -15.56
C LEU A 64 7.27 -8.25 -15.76
N GLY A 65 7.88 -7.13 -16.13
CA GLY A 65 7.18 -5.86 -16.36
C GLY A 65 6.19 -5.87 -17.54
N SER A 66 6.23 -6.90 -18.40
CA SER A 66 5.25 -7.09 -19.48
C SER A 66 4.19 -8.13 -19.13
N THR A 67 4.42 -8.94 -18.08
CA THR A 67 3.53 -10.03 -17.68
C THR A 67 2.81 -9.78 -16.36
N ALA A 68 3.27 -8.82 -15.58
CA ALA A 68 2.68 -8.42 -14.31
C ALA A 68 2.29 -6.94 -14.34
N SER A 69 1.12 -6.62 -13.81
CA SER A 69 0.59 -5.27 -13.72
C SER A 69 -0.17 -5.07 -12.42
N LEU A 70 -0.20 -3.83 -11.94
CA LEU A 70 -1.01 -3.44 -10.80
C LEU A 70 -1.87 -2.24 -11.24
N SER A 71 -3.18 -2.37 -11.08
CA SER A 71 -4.14 -1.32 -11.40
C SER A 71 -4.80 -0.84 -10.12
N GLU A 72 -4.61 0.43 -9.79
CA GLU A 72 -5.24 1.05 -8.62
C GLU A 72 -6.72 1.36 -8.87
N GLY A 73 -7.51 1.33 -7.81
CA GLY A 73 -8.91 1.70 -7.77
C GLY A 73 -9.27 2.31 -6.42
N GLU A 74 -10.51 2.78 -6.30
CA GLU A 74 -10.97 3.60 -5.15
C GLU A 74 -10.85 2.89 -3.79
N ALA A 75 -10.94 1.55 -3.77
CA ALA A 75 -10.94 0.73 -2.55
C ALA A 75 -9.72 -0.21 -2.44
N GLY A 76 -8.69 -0.04 -3.28
CA GLY A 76 -7.51 -0.91 -3.31
C GLY A 76 -6.90 -1.04 -4.70
N ALA A 77 -6.11 -2.09 -4.93
CA ALA A 77 -5.52 -2.36 -6.23
C ALA A 77 -5.79 -3.81 -6.70
N GLU A 78 -5.79 -4.01 -8.00
CA GLU A 78 -5.84 -5.32 -8.64
C GLU A 78 -4.47 -5.65 -9.23
N PHE A 79 -3.84 -6.70 -8.70
CA PHE A 79 -2.61 -7.26 -9.25
C PHE A 79 -2.96 -8.36 -10.24
N ARG A 80 -2.34 -8.31 -11.43
CA ARG A 80 -2.43 -9.35 -12.45
C ARG A 80 -1.05 -9.87 -12.78
N TRP A 81 -0.93 -11.18 -12.95
CA TRP A 81 0.30 -11.81 -13.43
C TRP A 81 0.00 -13.03 -14.27
N THR A 82 0.60 -13.09 -15.46
CA THR A 82 0.51 -14.23 -16.39
C THR A 82 1.91 -14.84 -16.53
N PRO A 83 2.27 -15.88 -15.74
CA PRO A 83 3.61 -16.44 -15.76
C PRO A 83 3.95 -17.12 -17.08
N LEU A 84 5.19 -16.97 -17.52
CA LEU A 84 5.75 -17.65 -18.68
C LEU A 84 6.42 -18.97 -18.28
N ALA A 85 6.79 -19.79 -19.26
CA ALA A 85 7.51 -21.04 -19.02
C ALA A 85 8.83 -20.85 -18.25
N ASN A 86 9.54 -19.74 -18.47
CA ASN A 86 10.76 -19.39 -17.74
C ASN A 86 10.50 -18.77 -16.35
N HIS A 87 9.24 -18.66 -15.92
CA HIS A 87 8.83 -18.26 -14.58
C HIS A 87 8.43 -19.45 -13.72
N VAL A 88 8.57 -20.70 -14.17
CA VAL A 88 8.23 -21.87 -13.34
C VAL A 88 9.10 -21.91 -12.09
N GLY A 89 8.47 -21.98 -10.91
CA GLY A 89 9.14 -21.98 -9.62
C GLY A 89 8.33 -21.28 -8.54
N LYS A 90 8.93 -21.11 -7.36
CA LYS A 90 8.37 -20.30 -6.27
C LYS A 90 8.91 -18.88 -6.38
N HIS A 91 8.01 -17.91 -6.26
CA HIS A 91 8.32 -16.48 -6.38
C HIS A 91 7.65 -15.70 -5.27
N GLU A 92 8.31 -14.64 -4.82
CA GLU A 92 7.80 -13.72 -3.82
C GLU A 92 7.47 -12.37 -4.45
N PHE A 93 6.27 -11.89 -4.20
CA PHE A 93 5.82 -10.55 -4.54
C PHE A 93 5.55 -9.81 -3.23
N THR A 94 6.12 -8.62 -3.10
CA THR A 94 5.89 -7.74 -1.95
C THR A 94 4.94 -6.64 -2.37
N PHE A 95 3.81 -6.52 -1.67
CA PHE A 95 2.85 -5.43 -1.88
C PHE A 95 3.05 -4.36 -0.82
N LEU A 96 3.00 -3.10 -1.24
CA LEU A 96 3.20 -1.94 -0.40
C LEU A 96 2.04 -0.97 -0.66
N HIS A 97 1.52 -0.38 0.41
CA HIS A 97 0.66 0.79 0.32
C HIS A 97 1.44 2.00 0.84
N VAL A 98 1.25 3.15 0.23
CA VAL A 98 1.84 4.42 0.68
C VAL A 98 0.70 5.38 0.92
N ALA A 99 0.61 5.91 2.14
CA ALA A 99 -0.28 7.03 2.41
C ALA A 99 0.28 8.25 1.68
N ASP A 100 -0.52 8.90 0.86
CA ASP A 100 -0.12 10.18 0.27
C ASP A 100 -0.17 11.21 1.41
N GLY A 101 0.98 11.41 2.07
CA GLY A 101 1.10 12.32 3.19
C GLY A 101 0.67 13.72 2.78
N SER A 102 -0.45 14.18 3.35
CA SER A 102 -0.88 15.59 3.32
C SER A 102 -0.37 16.32 4.55
#